data_AF-A0A0N0K8E0-F1
#
_entry.id   AF-A0A0N0K8E0-F1
#
_cell.length_a   1.000
_cell.length_b   1.000
_cell.length_c   1.000
_cell.angle_alpha   90.00
_cell.angle_beta   90.00
_cell.angle_gamma   90.00
#
_symmetry.space_group_name_H-M   'P 1'
#
loop_
_entity.id
_entity.type
_entity.pdbx_description
1 polymer ?
#
loop_
_entity_poly.entity_id
_entity_poly.type
_entity_poly.pdbx_seq_one_letter_code
_entity_poly.pdbx_strand_id
1 'polypeptide(L)'
;MDQVRLTDWDNLEAPQWRRLVSAEETLARVKPLFPLFGITRVANVTGLDTIGIPVVMVNRPNSRGLAVSQGKGVTLAAAKASAVMESIESWHAERASHLSLRIGSYEDLRYSLPVVDPDLLPCNMDSVYTPHHQLLWAEGTNLRDGNSLWIPYEMVHSNYTLPLPTGHGCFQATSNGLASGNHWIEAVIHGLSEVIERDARTLWNLLPEEAQEDTRVDLETIADPACRALLARFAHAGVAVGVWDLTSDIGVPTFLARIVQADAGLGTTVRPAAGYGTNLVPEIALSRALTEAAQSRLTFISGARDDMRREEYDHFLAEEQQMLWLNRIRLGATVRDFNEIKGWRGQSLRGDLGELRQRLTNVGIEDVVVVDLTRAEIGIPVVRVVVPGLEGVDATSQYSLGARGRRAAGLA
;
A
#
# COMPACT_ATOMS: atom_id res chain seq x y z
N MET A 1 -12.43 -22.81 19.34
CA MET A 1 -13.39 -21.84 18.74
C MET A 1 -13.01 -20.47 19.28
N ASP A 2 -11.78 -20.03 18.98
CA ASP A 2 -11.06 -18.99 19.75
C ASP A 2 -10.31 -17.99 18.84
N GLN A 3 -10.58 -18.03 17.53
CA GLN A 3 -9.79 -17.30 16.52
C GLN A 3 -10.45 -16.04 15.96
N VAL A 4 -11.75 -15.83 16.15
CA VAL A 4 -12.22 -14.45 16.35
C VAL A 4 -11.81 -14.10 17.76
N ARG A 5 -10.62 -13.50 17.91
CA ARG A 5 -10.20 -12.89 19.17
C ARG A 5 -11.30 -11.91 19.59
N LEU A 6 -12.09 -12.28 20.60
CA LEU A 6 -13.18 -11.50 21.20
C LEU A 6 -12.77 -11.12 22.62
N THR A 7 -11.73 -10.28 22.72
CA THR A 7 -11.18 -9.80 23.99
C THR A 7 -10.84 -8.32 23.86
N ASP A 8 -11.69 -7.47 24.45
CA ASP A 8 -11.44 -6.06 24.79
C ASP A 8 -11.07 -5.09 23.65
N TRP A 9 -11.81 -5.13 22.54
CA TRP A 9 -11.67 -4.14 21.44
C TRP A 9 -12.37 -2.80 21.69
N ASP A 10 -13.43 -2.80 22.49
CA ASP A 10 -14.39 -1.70 22.51
C ASP A 10 -13.88 -0.47 23.29
N ASN A 11 -12.81 -0.65 24.09
CA ASN A 11 -12.19 0.38 24.91
C ASN A 11 -10.79 0.84 24.41
N LEU A 12 -10.40 0.48 23.18
CA LEU A 12 -9.13 0.92 22.60
C LEU A 12 -9.20 2.38 22.11
N GLU A 13 -9.12 3.32 23.05
CA GLU A 13 -8.97 4.74 22.78
C GLU A 13 -7.59 5.05 22.20
N ALA A 14 -7.55 5.46 20.94
CA ALA A 14 -6.33 5.94 20.27
C ALA A 14 -6.54 7.41 19.85
N PRO A 15 -5.83 8.37 20.47
CA PRO A 15 -6.17 9.79 20.35
C PRO A 15 -5.55 10.50 19.14
N GLN A 16 -4.49 9.95 18.51
CA GLN A 16 -3.79 10.66 17.43
C GLN A 16 -4.35 10.38 16.02
N TRP A 17 -4.28 9.17 15.43
CA TRP A 17 -5.09 8.81 14.23
C TRP A 17 -4.94 7.40 13.54
N ARG A 18 -4.51 6.28 14.08
CA ARG A 18 -4.67 5.70 15.42
C ARG A 18 -3.67 4.55 15.54
N ARG A 19 -2.40 4.87 15.71
CA ARG A 19 -1.48 3.92 16.34
C ARG A 19 -1.78 3.96 17.85
N LEU A 20 -1.85 2.78 18.48
CA LEU A 20 -2.12 2.64 19.92
C LEU A 20 -0.97 3.14 20.80
N VAL A 21 0.23 3.24 20.23
CA VAL A 21 1.46 3.67 20.89
C VAL A 21 2.26 4.56 19.93
N SER A 22 3.19 5.33 20.48
CA SER A 22 4.00 6.26 19.69
C SER A 22 4.98 5.53 18.74
N ALA A 23 5.52 6.26 17.77
CA ALA A 23 6.57 5.74 16.89
C ALA A 23 7.85 5.40 17.67
N GLU A 24 8.19 6.20 18.68
CA GLU A 24 9.30 5.98 19.61
C GLU A 24 9.09 4.72 20.46
N GLU A 25 7.88 4.51 20.99
CA GLU A 25 7.53 3.30 21.74
C GLU A 25 7.56 2.05 20.86
N THR A 26 7.03 2.14 19.64
CA THR A 26 7.11 1.08 18.63
C THR A 26 8.57 0.71 18.38
N LEU A 27 9.43 1.70 18.10
CA LEU A 27 10.86 1.51 17.88
C LEU A 27 11.59 0.93 19.09
N ALA A 28 11.25 1.36 20.30
CA ALA A 28 11.84 0.84 21.53
C ALA A 28 11.53 -0.66 21.72
N ARG A 29 10.31 -1.10 21.37
CA ARG A 29 9.88 -2.51 21.43
C ARG A 29 10.61 -3.38 20.41
N VAL A 30 10.74 -2.93 19.16
CA VAL A 30 11.28 -3.76 18.07
C VAL A 30 12.80 -3.72 17.93
N LYS A 31 13.48 -2.66 18.41
CA LYS A 31 14.94 -2.52 18.30
C LYS A 31 15.76 -3.68 18.87
N PRO A 32 15.44 -4.29 20.03
CA PRO A 32 16.14 -5.46 20.53
C PRO A 32 16.07 -6.68 19.59
N LEU A 33 15.06 -6.75 18.73
CA LEU A 33 14.78 -7.86 17.83
C LEU A 33 15.45 -7.71 16.44
N PHE A 34 16.15 -6.61 16.17
CA PHE A 34 16.82 -6.38 14.88
C PHE A 34 17.73 -7.53 14.40
N PRO A 35 18.51 -8.21 15.26
CA PRO A 35 19.30 -9.38 14.85
C PRO A 35 18.46 -10.55 14.36
N LEU A 36 17.27 -10.79 14.94
CA LEU A 36 16.35 -11.85 14.53
C LEU A 36 15.82 -11.62 13.10
N PHE A 37 15.50 -10.36 12.79
CA PHE A 37 15.04 -9.95 11.45
C PHE A 37 16.18 -9.83 10.43
N GLY A 38 17.44 -9.91 10.86
CA GLY A 38 18.61 -9.68 10.00
C GLY A 38 18.77 -8.22 9.57
N ILE A 39 18.23 -7.27 10.34
CA ILE A 39 18.39 -5.83 10.09
C ILE A 39 19.81 -5.43 10.44
N THR A 40 20.62 -5.08 9.43
CA THR A 40 22.03 -4.71 9.61
C THR A 40 22.25 -3.20 9.67
N ARG A 41 21.33 -2.40 9.11
CA ARG A 41 21.42 -0.94 9.07
C ARG A 41 20.04 -0.29 9.08
N VAL A 42 19.91 0.80 9.84
CA VAL A 42 18.79 1.74 9.77
C VAL A 42 19.40 3.12 9.55
N ALA A 43 19.19 3.72 8.38
CA ALA A 43 19.87 4.95 7.98
C ALA A 43 18.87 6.05 7.61
N ASN A 44 19.03 7.23 8.23
CA ASN A 44 18.35 8.45 7.82
C ASN A 44 18.97 8.95 6.52
N VAL A 45 18.19 8.97 5.44
CA VAL A 45 18.63 9.35 4.10
C VAL A 45 18.04 10.70 3.64
N THR A 46 17.22 11.34 4.48
CA THR A 46 16.59 12.65 4.26
C THR A 46 17.52 13.71 3.66
N GLY A 47 18.77 13.77 4.11
CA GLY A 47 19.75 14.77 3.66
C GLY A 47 20.34 14.54 2.26
N LEU A 48 19.89 13.51 1.53
CA LEU A 48 20.20 13.31 0.11
C LEU A 48 19.29 14.14 -0.82
N ASP A 49 18.15 14.63 -0.34
CA ASP A 49 17.20 15.46 -1.10
C ASP A 49 17.03 16.83 -0.43
N THR A 50 16.56 17.82 -1.20
CA THR A 50 16.44 19.21 -0.75
C THR A 50 15.14 19.49 0.02
N ILE A 51 14.17 18.59 -0.06
CA ILE A 51 12.81 18.76 0.49
C ILE A 51 12.77 18.68 2.03
N GLY A 52 13.69 17.92 2.64
CA GLY A 52 13.77 17.79 4.10
C GLY A 52 12.57 17.10 4.77
N ILE A 53 11.78 16.31 4.03
CA ILE A 53 10.79 15.38 4.61
C ILE A 53 11.52 14.11 5.09
N PRO A 54 11.29 13.64 6.34
CA PRO A 54 11.97 12.46 6.86
C PRO A 54 11.78 11.18 6.04
N VAL A 55 12.89 10.64 5.52
CA VAL A 55 12.96 9.33 4.85
C VAL A 55 14.08 8.48 5.46
N VAL A 56 13.79 7.20 5.67
CA VAL A 56 14.70 6.23 6.29
C VAL A 56 14.76 4.96 5.46
N MET A 57 15.95 4.40 5.27
CA MET A 57 16.13 3.06 4.70
C MET A 57 16.51 2.04 5.79
N VAL A 58 16.03 0.81 5.63
CA VAL A 58 16.37 -0.35 6.48
C VAL A 58 16.90 -1.48 5.60
N ASN A 59 18.11 -1.95 5.89
CA ASN A 59 18.77 -3.00 5.12
C ASN A 59 18.64 -4.37 5.81
N ARG A 60 18.16 -5.36 5.06
CA ARG A 60 18.16 -6.79 5.38
C ARG A 60 18.84 -7.56 4.22
N PRO A 61 20.18 -7.69 4.19
CA PRO A 61 20.90 -8.22 3.02
C PRO A 61 20.50 -9.64 2.61
N ASN A 62 20.09 -10.48 3.57
CA ASN A 62 19.59 -11.84 3.33
C ASN A 62 18.05 -11.91 3.32
N SER A 63 17.40 -10.86 2.83
CA SER A 63 15.98 -10.86 2.50
C SER A 63 15.70 -11.87 1.39
N ARG A 64 14.54 -12.52 1.44
CA ARG A 64 14.03 -13.37 0.34
C ARG A 64 13.18 -12.60 -0.68
N GLY A 65 13.05 -11.29 -0.50
CA GLY A 65 12.53 -10.35 -1.48
C GLY A 65 13.43 -9.13 -1.56
N LEU A 66 12.88 -7.93 -1.37
CA LEU A 66 13.69 -6.71 -1.37
C LEU A 66 14.64 -6.66 -0.17
N ALA A 67 15.92 -6.37 -0.43
CA ALA A 67 16.94 -6.22 0.60
C ALA A 67 16.89 -4.87 1.34
N VAL A 68 16.11 -3.91 0.82
CA VAL A 68 15.96 -2.56 1.38
C VAL A 68 14.49 -2.17 1.47
N SER A 69 14.02 -1.92 2.70
CA SER A 69 12.71 -1.32 3.01
C SER A 69 12.88 0.19 3.19
N GLN A 70 11.84 0.99 2.90
CA GLN A 70 11.89 2.44 3.04
C GLN A 70 10.68 3.01 3.78
N GLY A 71 10.95 3.84 4.79
CA GLY A 71 9.91 4.47 5.59
C GLY A 71 9.89 5.98 5.45
N LYS A 72 8.68 6.51 5.60
CA LYS A 72 8.33 7.92 5.47
C LYS A 72 7.51 8.40 6.67
N GLY A 73 7.54 9.70 6.95
CA GLY A 73 6.69 10.29 7.97
C GLY A 73 7.01 11.74 8.29
N VAL A 74 6.10 12.41 8.99
CA VAL A 74 6.25 13.83 9.38
C VAL A 74 7.36 14.05 10.43
N THR A 75 7.72 13.01 11.20
CA THR A 75 8.88 13.01 12.12
C THR A 75 9.87 11.91 11.75
N LEU A 76 11.13 12.08 12.17
CA LEU A 76 12.16 11.05 11.98
C LEU A 76 11.84 9.74 12.73
N ALA A 77 11.13 9.81 13.86
CA ALA A 77 10.68 8.61 14.56
C ALA A 77 9.61 7.87 13.75
N ALA A 78 8.63 8.58 13.19
CA ALA A 78 7.61 7.98 12.32
C ALA A 78 8.25 7.33 11.07
N ALA A 79 9.17 8.02 10.39
CA ALA A 79 9.89 7.45 9.24
C ALA A 79 10.73 6.22 9.60
N LYS A 80 11.41 6.23 10.76
CA LYS A 80 12.14 5.05 11.28
C LYS A 80 11.19 3.90 11.58
N ALA A 81 10.06 4.15 12.25
CA ALA A 81 9.08 3.13 12.59
C ALA A 81 8.49 2.51 11.31
N SER A 82 8.07 3.34 10.35
CA SER A 82 7.59 2.90 9.03
C SER A 82 8.60 1.97 8.34
N ALA A 83 9.87 2.37 8.23
CA ALA A 83 10.89 1.59 7.53
C ALA A 83 11.19 0.25 8.20
N VAL A 84 11.21 0.25 9.54
CA VAL A 84 11.51 -0.94 10.34
C VAL A 84 10.34 -1.93 10.32
N MET A 85 9.11 -1.43 10.46
CA MET A 85 7.91 -2.28 10.44
C MET A 85 7.69 -2.91 9.06
N GLU A 86 7.86 -2.17 7.96
CA GLU A 86 7.86 -2.71 6.58
C GLU A 86 8.90 -3.84 6.38
N SER A 87 10.06 -3.69 7.00
CA SER A 87 11.11 -4.72 6.97
C SER A 87 10.76 -5.97 7.78
N ILE A 88 10.01 -5.82 8.87
CA ILE A 88 9.52 -6.91 9.73
C ILE A 88 8.31 -7.62 9.09
N GLU A 89 7.41 -6.87 8.46
CA GLU A 89 6.30 -7.37 7.64
C GLU A 89 6.82 -8.32 6.56
N SER A 90 7.77 -7.83 5.76
CA SER A 90 8.44 -8.60 4.72
C SER A 90 9.06 -9.88 5.29
N TRP A 91 9.78 -9.80 6.43
CA TRP A 91 10.43 -10.95 7.05
C TRP A 91 9.45 -12.09 7.39
N HIS A 92 8.23 -11.75 7.85
CA HIS A 92 7.17 -12.71 8.16
C HIS A 92 6.58 -13.32 6.89
N ALA A 93 6.27 -12.50 5.88
CA ALA A 93 5.75 -12.97 4.58
C ALA A 93 6.75 -13.84 3.80
N GLU A 94 8.06 -13.62 3.96
CA GLU A 94 9.14 -14.48 3.46
C GLU A 94 9.22 -15.86 4.16
N ARG A 95 8.55 -16.00 5.32
CA ARG A 95 8.66 -17.15 6.27
C ARG A 95 7.28 -17.66 6.72
N ALA A 96 6.30 -17.56 5.82
CA ALA A 96 4.91 -17.99 5.99
C ALA A 96 4.70 -19.53 5.95
N SER A 97 5.76 -20.34 6.00
CA SER A 97 5.69 -21.82 6.00
C SER A 97 5.12 -22.44 7.29
N HIS A 98 4.63 -21.62 8.22
CA HIS A 98 3.98 -22.03 9.46
C HIS A 98 2.44 -22.00 9.35
N LEU A 99 1.91 -21.48 8.23
CA LEU A 99 0.48 -21.49 7.93
C LEU A 99 -0.03 -22.91 7.66
N SER A 100 -1.33 -23.11 7.86
CA SER A 100 -2.04 -24.29 7.35
C SER A 100 -2.13 -24.20 5.83
N LEU A 101 -1.45 -25.12 5.14
CA LEU A 101 -1.40 -25.16 3.67
C LEU A 101 -2.07 -26.45 3.14
N ARG A 102 -2.77 -26.35 2.01
CA ARG A 102 -3.37 -27.48 1.28
C ARG A 102 -3.03 -27.39 -0.19
N ILE A 103 -2.76 -28.52 -0.83
CA ILE A 103 -2.59 -28.61 -2.28
C ILE A 103 -3.86 -29.16 -2.93
N GLY A 104 -4.25 -28.58 -4.06
CA GLY A 104 -5.40 -29.01 -4.85
C GLY A 104 -5.74 -28.00 -5.94
N SER A 105 -6.53 -28.41 -6.94
CA SER A 105 -7.09 -27.44 -7.89
C SER A 105 -8.35 -26.77 -7.33
N TYR A 106 -8.78 -25.66 -7.93
CA TYR A 106 -10.02 -25.00 -7.55
C TYR A 106 -11.22 -25.94 -7.72
N GLU A 107 -11.27 -26.69 -8.84
CA GLU A 107 -12.35 -27.63 -9.12
C GLU A 107 -12.38 -28.81 -8.12
N ASP A 108 -11.23 -29.28 -7.62
CA ASP A 108 -11.18 -30.33 -6.60
C ASP A 108 -11.67 -29.81 -5.22
N LEU A 109 -11.24 -28.60 -4.84
CA LEU A 109 -11.42 -28.10 -3.48
C LEU A 109 -12.77 -27.42 -3.24
N ARG A 110 -13.36 -26.78 -4.25
CA ARG A 110 -14.63 -26.00 -4.15
C ARG A 110 -15.84 -26.77 -3.60
N TYR A 111 -15.83 -28.10 -3.67
CA TYR A 111 -16.89 -28.95 -3.13
C TYR A 111 -16.63 -29.44 -1.69
N SER A 112 -15.44 -29.23 -1.15
CA SER A 112 -15.01 -29.74 0.16
C SER A 112 -14.49 -28.68 1.14
N LEU A 113 -14.14 -27.49 0.63
CA LEU A 113 -13.63 -26.37 1.41
C LEU A 113 -14.22 -25.04 0.91
N PRO A 114 -14.41 -24.05 1.80
CA PRO A 114 -14.63 -22.67 1.39
C PRO A 114 -13.33 -22.12 0.78
N VAL A 115 -13.29 -21.98 -0.54
CA VAL A 115 -12.18 -21.40 -1.31
C VAL A 115 -12.65 -20.11 -1.97
N VAL A 116 -11.78 -19.11 -2.08
CA VAL A 116 -12.01 -17.95 -2.96
C VAL A 116 -12.03 -18.41 -4.40
N ASP A 117 -12.99 -17.89 -5.17
CA ASP A 117 -13.00 -18.02 -6.63
C ASP A 117 -11.79 -17.27 -7.23
N PRO A 118 -10.82 -17.95 -7.86
CA PRO A 118 -9.61 -17.28 -8.31
C PRO A 118 -9.82 -16.33 -9.49
N ASP A 119 -10.97 -16.38 -10.19
CA ASP A 119 -11.30 -15.41 -11.24
C ASP A 119 -11.60 -14.00 -10.67
N LEU A 120 -11.76 -13.89 -9.34
CA LEU A 120 -11.86 -12.63 -8.61
C LEU A 120 -10.49 -12.08 -8.13
N LEU A 121 -9.39 -12.80 -8.37
CA LEU A 121 -8.06 -12.39 -7.89
C LEU A 121 -7.24 -11.68 -8.99
N PRO A 122 -6.45 -10.64 -8.63
CA PRO A 122 -5.55 -10.00 -9.58
C PRO A 122 -4.55 -10.98 -10.22
N CYS A 123 -4.57 -11.07 -11.55
CA CYS A 123 -3.69 -11.93 -12.33
C CYS A 123 -2.88 -11.15 -13.37
N ASN A 124 -1.82 -11.77 -13.89
CA ASN A 124 -1.05 -11.24 -14.99
C ASN A 124 -1.53 -11.84 -16.34
N MET A 125 -1.24 -11.14 -17.43
CA MET A 125 -1.57 -11.52 -18.81
C MET A 125 -0.88 -12.81 -19.28
N ASP A 126 0.19 -13.22 -18.61
CA ASP A 126 0.92 -14.48 -18.81
C ASP A 126 0.55 -15.56 -17.78
N SER A 127 -0.55 -15.36 -17.03
CA SER A 127 -1.04 -16.34 -16.05
C SER A 127 -1.29 -17.71 -16.67
N VAL A 128 -0.77 -18.75 -16.01
CA VAL A 128 -0.99 -20.16 -16.37
C VAL A 128 -2.17 -20.80 -15.63
N TYR A 129 -3.01 -19.98 -14.98
CA TYR A 129 -4.14 -20.45 -14.19
C TYR A 129 -5.19 -21.14 -15.05
N THR A 130 -5.72 -22.25 -14.53
CA THR A 130 -6.97 -22.87 -14.96
C THR A 130 -7.66 -23.46 -13.72
N PRO A 131 -8.98 -23.70 -13.72
CA PRO A 131 -9.68 -24.35 -12.59
C PRO A 131 -9.10 -25.70 -12.15
N HIS A 132 -8.36 -26.39 -13.03
CA HIS A 132 -7.69 -27.68 -12.78
C HIS A 132 -6.19 -27.55 -12.43
N HIS A 133 -5.63 -26.33 -12.44
CA HIS A 133 -4.23 -26.10 -12.08
C HIS A 133 -4.02 -26.40 -10.59
N GLN A 134 -2.97 -27.16 -10.25
CA GLN A 134 -2.69 -27.52 -8.86
C GLN A 134 -2.06 -26.32 -8.13
N LEU A 135 -2.83 -25.72 -7.22
CA LEU A 135 -2.40 -24.58 -6.43
C LEU A 135 -2.08 -25.02 -4.99
N LEU A 136 -1.15 -24.31 -4.36
CA LEU A 136 -1.02 -24.33 -2.90
C LEU A 136 -1.93 -23.24 -2.32
N TRP A 137 -2.78 -23.61 -1.38
CA TRP A 137 -3.76 -22.75 -0.72
C TRP A 137 -3.38 -22.53 0.73
N ALA A 138 -3.60 -21.32 1.24
CA ALA A 138 -3.46 -20.95 2.64
C ALA A 138 -4.81 -20.62 3.26
N GLU A 139 -5.00 -21.01 4.52
CA GLU A 139 -6.17 -20.65 5.31
C GLU A 139 -6.10 -19.19 5.77
N GLY A 140 -7.12 -18.41 5.45
CA GLY A 140 -7.35 -17.08 6.00
C GLY A 140 -8.70 -17.01 6.73
N THR A 141 -8.92 -15.92 7.49
CA THR A 141 -10.21 -15.61 8.11
C THR A 141 -10.95 -14.59 7.26
N ASN A 142 -12.17 -14.88 6.84
CA ASN A 142 -13.03 -13.89 6.21
C ASN A 142 -13.61 -12.95 7.27
N LEU A 143 -13.43 -11.64 7.10
CA LEU A 143 -13.98 -10.68 8.05
C LEU A 143 -15.51 -10.65 8.03
N ARG A 144 -16.19 -11.03 6.94
CA ARG A 144 -17.66 -11.00 6.84
C ARG A 144 -18.31 -11.67 8.06
N ASP A 145 -17.93 -12.91 8.29
CA ASP A 145 -18.55 -13.87 9.22
C ASP A 145 -17.57 -14.47 10.25
N GLY A 146 -16.26 -14.26 10.09
CA GLY A 146 -15.22 -14.83 10.94
C GLY A 146 -14.86 -16.28 10.61
N ASN A 147 -15.36 -16.83 9.50
CA ASN A 147 -15.09 -18.21 9.09
C ASN A 147 -13.77 -18.34 8.31
N SER A 148 -13.22 -19.55 8.27
CA SER A 148 -12.10 -19.88 7.39
C SER A 148 -12.49 -19.74 5.92
N LEU A 149 -11.63 -19.10 5.13
CA LEU A 149 -11.74 -18.98 3.68
C LEU A 149 -10.33 -19.15 3.08
N TRP A 150 -10.18 -20.13 2.20
CA TRP A 150 -8.89 -20.54 1.63
C TRP A 150 -8.56 -19.70 0.39
N ILE A 151 -7.33 -19.19 0.31
CA ILE A 151 -6.84 -18.38 -0.82
C ILE A 151 -5.54 -18.96 -1.39
N PRO A 152 -5.20 -18.74 -2.67
CA PRO A 152 -3.91 -19.14 -3.23
C PRO A 152 -2.75 -18.55 -2.42
N TYR A 153 -1.81 -19.40 -2.01
CA TYR A 153 -0.65 -19.04 -1.20
C TYR A 153 0.27 -18.02 -1.90
N GLU A 154 0.25 -18.00 -3.24
CA GLU A 154 0.91 -16.99 -4.09
C GLU A 154 0.47 -15.55 -3.74
N MET A 155 -0.78 -15.35 -3.29
CA MET A 155 -1.30 -14.05 -2.83
C MET A 155 -0.87 -13.68 -1.40
N VAL A 156 -0.13 -14.57 -0.71
CA VAL A 156 0.16 -14.47 0.72
C VAL A 156 1.64 -14.26 1.00
N HIS A 157 2.50 -15.09 0.41
CA HIS A 157 3.94 -15.03 0.68
C HIS A 157 4.64 -13.90 -0.07
N SER A 158 5.80 -13.50 0.44
CA SER A 158 6.76 -12.64 -0.29
C SER A 158 8.16 -13.24 -0.27
N ASN A 159 8.23 -14.58 -0.30
CA ASN A 159 9.42 -15.32 -0.63
C ASN A 159 9.54 -15.45 -2.16
N TYR A 160 10.56 -14.83 -2.75
CA TYR A 160 10.84 -14.87 -4.19
C TYR A 160 12.13 -15.65 -4.53
N THR A 161 12.68 -16.43 -3.58
CA THR A 161 13.81 -17.33 -3.87
C THR A 161 13.38 -18.45 -4.81
N LEU A 162 14.20 -18.76 -5.82
CA LEU A 162 13.98 -19.90 -6.70
C LEU A 162 14.47 -21.22 -6.07
N PRO A 163 13.80 -22.37 -6.33
CA PRO A 163 12.55 -22.50 -7.08
C PRO A 163 11.34 -21.97 -6.29
N LEU A 164 10.35 -21.45 -7.01
CA LEU A 164 9.10 -20.97 -6.44
C LEU A 164 8.20 -22.14 -5.97
N PRO A 165 7.26 -21.91 -5.03
CA PRO A 165 6.27 -22.91 -4.62
C PRO A 165 5.41 -23.46 -5.78
N THR A 166 4.85 -24.64 -5.59
CA THR A 166 3.92 -25.28 -6.55
C THR A 166 2.69 -24.40 -6.79
N GLY A 167 2.30 -24.23 -8.06
CA GLY A 167 1.15 -23.43 -8.48
C GLY A 167 1.41 -21.93 -8.64
N HIS A 168 2.65 -21.47 -8.45
CA HIS A 168 3.04 -20.08 -8.68
C HIS A 168 3.10 -19.76 -10.19
N GLY A 169 2.83 -18.51 -10.56
CA GLY A 169 2.68 -18.03 -11.93
C GLY A 169 1.22 -17.81 -12.33
N CYS A 170 0.29 -17.82 -11.37
CA CYS A 170 -1.15 -17.69 -11.63
C CYS A 170 -1.67 -16.28 -11.30
N PHE A 171 -1.16 -15.66 -10.24
CA PHE A 171 -1.67 -14.40 -9.69
C PHE A 171 -0.57 -13.37 -9.42
N GLN A 172 -0.94 -12.15 -9.00
CA GLN A 172 0.01 -11.10 -8.65
C GLN A 172 0.67 -11.32 -7.28
N ALA A 173 1.74 -12.11 -7.26
CA ALA A 173 2.63 -12.32 -6.11
C ALA A 173 3.38 -11.03 -5.71
N THR A 174 2.72 -10.13 -4.98
CA THR A 174 3.23 -8.80 -4.60
C THR A 174 3.20 -8.57 -3.08
N SER A 175 3.68 -7.43 -2.61
CA SER A 175 3.50 -6.99 -1.22
C SER A 175 2.14 -6.35 -0.94
N ASN A 176 1.22 -6.24 -1.93
CA ASN A 176 -0.07 -5.58 -1.75
C ASN A 176 -0.87 -6.20 -0.58
N GLY A 177 -1.43 -5.35 0.28
CA GLY A 177 -2.18 -5.76 1.47
C GLY A 177 -1.35 -6.44 2.57
N LEU A 178 -0.02 -6.50 2.47
CA LEU A 178 0.85 -6.89 3.58
C LEU A 178 0.98 -5.72 4.55
N ALA A 179 0.70 -5.93 5.84
CA ALA A 179 0.81 -4.88 6.83
C ALA A 179 1.05 -5.39 8.25
N SER A 180 1.62 -4.52 9.09
CA SER A 180 1.77 -4.73 10.53
C SER A 180 1.19 -3.57 11.34
N GLY A 181 1.15 -3.78 12.64
CA GLY A 181 0.84 -2.73 13.59
C GLY A 181 1.21 -3.14 15.00
N ASN A 182 0.99 -2.23 15.95
CA ASN A 182 1.15 -2.54 17.36
C ASN A 182 0.02 -3.43 17.91
N HIS A 183 -1.04 -3.60 17.11
CA HIS A 183 -2.11 -4.55 17.36
C HIS A 183 -2.64 -5.12 16.02
N TRP A 184 -3.23 -6.32 16.05
CA TRP A 184 -3.74 -7.00 14.85
C TRP A 184 -4.72 -6.14 14.05
N ILE A 185 -5.62 -5.42 14.73
CA ILE A 185 -6.60 -4.55 14.06
C ILE A 185 -5.96 -3.37 13.31
N GLU A 186 -4.84 -2.83 13.81
CA GLU A 186 -4.10 -1.79 13.07
C GLU A 186 -3.52 -2.35 11.77
N ALA A 187 -2.96 -3.57 11.83
CA ALA A 187 -2.40 -4.27 10.68
C ALA A 187 -3.48 -4.52 9.63
N VAL A 188 -4.66 -5.00 10.04
CA VAL A 188 -5.80 -5.22 9.14
C VAL A 188 -6.30 -3.91 8.52
N ILE A 189 -6.48 -2.83 9.30
CA ILE A 189 -6.92 -1.53 8.77
C ILE A 189 -5.90 -0.98 7.77
N HIS A 190 -4.60 -1.10 8.05
CA HIS A 190 -3.55 -0.61 7.16
C HIS A 190 -3.49 -1.45 5.87
N GLY A 191 -3.47 -2.78 5.97
CA GLY A 191 -3.47 -3.66 4.80
C GLY A 191 -4.73 -3.48 3.93
N LEU A 192 -5.90 -3.37 4.54
CA LEU A 192 -7.16 -3.10 3.84
C LEU A 192 -7.16 -1.73 3.15
N SER A 193 -6.61 -0.70 3.81
CA SER A 193 -6.44 0.62 3.19
C SER A 193 -5.51 0.57 1.98
N GLU A 194 -4.44 -0.24 2.01
CA GLU A 194 -3.53 -0.37 0.88
C GLU A 194 -4.18 -1.10 -0.32
N VAL A 195 -4.95 -2.18 -0.10
CA VAL A 195 -5.63 -2.85 -1.21
C VAL A 195 -6.65 -1.90 -1.87
N ILE A 196 -7.36 -1.07 -1.08
CA ILE A 196 -8.26 -0.02 -1.59
C ILE A 196 -7.46 1.07 -2.35
N GLU A 197 -6.27 1.44 -1.89
CA GLU A 197 -5.37 2.38 -2.57
C GLU A 197 -4.97 1.89 -3.98
N ARG A 198 -4.66 0.59 -4.12
CA ARG A 198 -4.30 -0.02 -5.41
C ARG A 198 -5.50 -0.11 -6.36
N ASP A 199 -6.69 -0.47 -5.86
CA ASP A 199 -7.92 -0.46 -6.64
C ASP A 199 -8.24 0.95 -7.18
N ALA A 200 -8.32 1.93 -6.28
CA ALA A 200 -8.61 3.32 -6.60
C ALA A 200 -7.62 3.91 -7.61
N ARG A 201 -6.32 3.65 -7.44
CA ARG A 201 -5.27 4.02 -8.39
C ARG A 201 -5.49 3.39 -9.78
N THR A 202 -5.74 2.09 -9.83
CA THR A 202 -5.92 1.36 -11.10
C THR A 202 -7.14 1.89 -11.85
N LEU A 203 -8.26 2.11 -11.16
CA LEU A 203 -9.47 2.69 -11.75
C LEU A 203 -9.25 4.12 -12.25
N TRP A 204 -8.54 4.96 -11.50
CA TRP A 204 -8.23 6.34 -11.91
C TRP A 204 -7.28 6.40 -13.13
N ASN A 205 -6.30 5.50 -13.22
CA ASN A 205 -5.39 5.40 -14.37
C ASN A 205 -6.10 4.98 -15.66
N LEU A 206 -7.29 4.38 -15.58
CA LEU A 206 -8.14 4.05 -16.74
C LEU A 206 -9.04 5.22 -17.19
N LEU A 207 -9.15 6.29 -16.41
CA LEU A 207 -9.91 7.48 -16.80
C LEU A 207 -9.20 8.24 -17.93
N PRO A 208 -9.94 8.84 -18.88
CA PRO A 208 -9.40 9.82 -19.82
C PRO A 208 -8.72 10.99 -19.09
N GLU A 209 -7.71 11.60 -19.71
CA GLU A 209 -6.91 12.67 -19.07
C GLU A 209 -7.75 13.88 -18.62
N GLU A 210 -8.80 14.25 -19.35
CA GLU A 210 -9.75 15.29 -18.97
C GLU A 210 -10.49 14.94 -17.66
N ALA A 211 -11.02 13.71 -17.56
CA ALA A 211 -11.69 13.21 -16.36
C ALA A 211 -10.72 13.00 -15.18
N GLN A 212 -9.41 12.82 -15.44
CA GLN A 212 -8.38 12.87 -14.40
C GLN A 212 -8.19 14.30 -13.88
N GLU A 213 -8.10 15.32 -14.74
CA GLU A 213 -7.96 16.72 -14.31
C GLU A 213 -9.19 17.21 -13.53
N ASP A 214 -10.39 16.73 -13.83
CA ASP A 214 -11.60 16.96 -13.02
C ASP A 214 -11.52 16.40 -11.58
N THR A 215 -10.51 15.59 -11.27
CA THR A 215 -10.23 15.14 -9.89
C THR A 215 -9.16 15.96 -9.16
N ARG A 216 -8.63 17.01 -9.80
CA ARG A 216 -7.59 17.84 -9.21
C ARG A 216 -8.09 18.67 -8.03
N VAL A 217 -7.34 18.59 -6.93
CA VAL A 217 -7.57 19.29 -5.68
C VAL A 217 -6.95 20.69 -5.71
N ASP A 218 -7.69 21.68 -5.22
CA ASP A 218 -7.16 23.01 -4.92
C ASP A 218 -6.31 22.97 -3.64
N LEU A 219 -5.00 23.21 -3.78
CA LEU A 219 -4.07 23.19 -2.65
C LEU A 219 -4.25 24.37 -1.69
N GLU A 220 -4.85 25.48 -2.13
CA GLU A 220 -5.09 26.65 -1.26
C GLU A 220 -6.22 26.40 -0.26
N THR A 221 -7.16 25.50 -0.59
CA THR A 221 -8.27 25.12 0.29
C THR A 221 -7.83 24.26 1.48
N ILE A 222 -6.66 23.62 1.44
CA ILE A 222 -6.20 22.69 2.47
C ILE A 222 -5.94 23.44 3.79
N ALA A 223 -6.85 23.30 4.75
CA ALA A 223 -6.76 23.95 6.06
C ALA A 223 -5.81 23.25 7.04
N ASP A 224 -5.53 21.94 6.86
CA ASP A 224 -4.80 21.13 7.83
C ASP A 224 -3.34 21.61 8.06
N PRO A 225 -2.93 21.90 9.31
CA PRO A 225 -1.58 22.41 9.59
C PRO A 225 -0.44 21.46 9.19
N ALA A 226 -0.62 20.14 9.25
CA ALA A 226 0.44 19.18 8.92
C ALA A 226 0.63 19.09 7.39
N CYS A 227 -0.47 18.99 6.64
CA CYS A 227 -0.44 19.05 5.17
C CYS A 227 0.12 20.38 4.67
N ARG A 228 -0.31 21.52 5.22
CA ARG A 228 0.26 22.84 4.88
C ARG A 228 1.76 22.93 5.19
N ALA A 229 2.22 22.34 6.30
CA ALA A 229 3.65 22.30 6.64
C ALA A 229 4.46 21.40 5.68
N LEU A 230 3.87 20.33 5.14
CA LEU A 230 4.49 19.52 4.09
C LEU A 230 4.57 20.29 2.76
N LEU A 231 3.46 20.88 2.31
CA LEU A 231 3.41 21.71 1.10
C LEU A 231 4.42 22.87 1.12
N ALA A 232 4.56 23.54 2.27
CA ALA A 232 5.55 24.59 2.47
C ALA A 232 7.00 24.11 2.30
N ARG A 233 7.32 22.85 2.66
CA ARG A 233 8.66 22.27 2.45
C ARG A 233 8.95 22.03 0.97
N PHE A 234 7.99 21.48 0.22
CA PHE A 234 8.13 21.33 -1.24
C PHE A 234 8.34 22.68 -1.93
N ALA A 235 7.50 23.68 -1.59
CA ALA A 235 7.62 25.03 -2.13
C ALA A 235 8.98 25.67 -1.81
N HIS A 236 9.48 25.55 -0.57
CA HIS A 236 10.79 26.06 -0.18
C HIS A 236 11.96 25.37 -0.93
N ALA A 237 11.80 24.10 -1.29
CA ALA A 237 12.79 23.33 -2.06
C ALA A 237 12.69 23.54 -3.59
N GLY A 238 11.83 24.45 -4.06
CA GLY A 238 11.59 24.67 -5.50
C GLY A 238 10.94 23.46 -6.19
N VAL A 239 10.12 22.69 -5.46
CA VAL A 239 9.43 21.50 -5.95
C VAL A 239 7.94 21.82 -6.08
N ALA A 240 7.43 21.77 -7.32
CA ALA A 240 6.01 21.92 -7.61
C ALA A 240 5.26 20.65 -7.20
N VAL A 241 4.03 20.83 -6.68
CA VAL A 241 3.17 19.74 -6.21
C VAL A 241 1.82 19.85 -6.92
N GLY A 242 1.31 18.72 -7.41
CA GLY A 242 -0.10 18.56 -7.78
C GLY A 242 -0.73 17.43 -6.98
N VAL A 243 -2.01 17.56 -6.65
CA VAL A 243 -2.79 16.53 -5.95
C VAL A 243 -4.07 16.25 -6.72
N TRP A 244 -4.35 14.96 -6.89
CA TRP A 244 -5.58 14.46 -7.48
C TRP A 244 -6.29 13.55 -6.48
N ASP A 245 -7.61 13.69 -6.41
CA ASP A 245 -8.50 12.82 -5.65
C ASP A 245 -8.81 11.56 -6.47
N LEU A 246 -8.36 10.42 -5.98
CA LEU A 246 -8.50 9.10 -6.59
C LEU A 246 -9.68 8.33 -5.98
N THR A 247 -10.46 8.93 -5.07
CA THR A 247 -11.54 8.27 -4.34
C THR A 247 -12.54 7.60 -5.29
N SER A 248 -12.56 6.27 -5.28
CA SER A 248 -13.45 5.44 -6.09
C SER A 248 -14.88 5.36 -5.53
N ASP A 249 -15.73 4.55 -6.15
CA ASP A 249 -17.07 4.18 -5.68
C ASP A 249 -17.09 3.59 -4.25
N ILE A 250 -15.98 3.02 -3.79
CA ILE A 250 -15.79 2.57 -2.39
C ILE A 250 -15.87 3.78 -1.43
N GLY A 251 -15.53 4.98 -1.91
CA GLY A 251 -15.70 6.23 -1.18
C GLY A 251 -14.69 6.46 -0.07
N VAL A 252 -13.57 5.73 0.01
CA VAL A 252 -12.50 5.99 0.99
C VAL A 252 -11.51 7.01 0.43
N PRO A 253 -11.27 8.15 1.12
CA PRO A 253 -10.35 9.19 0.66
C PRO A 253 -8.99 8.62 0.25
N THR A 254 -8.67 8.79 -1.03
CA THR A 254 -7.44 8.30 -1.66
C THR A 254 -6.86 9.40 -2.53
N PHE A 255 -5.57 9.70 -2.37
CA PHE A 255 -4.91 10.78 -3.10
C PHE A 255 -3.67 10.32 -3.84
N LEU A 256 -3.47 10.89 -5.03
CA LEU A 256 -2.19 10.92 -5.73
C LEU A 256 -1.55 12.29 -5.48
N ALA A 257 -0.33 12.31 -4.95
CA ALA A 257 0.54 13.49 -4.98
C ALA A 257 1.63 13.29 -6.03
N ARG A 258 1.72 14.17 -7.04
CA ARG A 258 2.87 14.27 -7.95
C ARG A 258 3.75 15.43 -7.55
N ILE A 259 5.06 15.21 -7.59
CA ILE A 259 6.06 16.25 -7.33
C ILE A 259 7.06 16.35 -8.47
N VAL A 260 7.42 17.58 -8.88
CA VAL A 260 8.33 17.87 -10.00
C VAL A 260 9.24 19.03 -9.62
N GLN A 261 10.51 19.01 -10.04
CA GLN A 261 11.41 20.16 -9.83
C GLN A 261 10.91 21.35 -10.67
N ALA A 262 10.58 22.47 -10.03
CA ALA A 262 9.95 23.62 -10.69
C ALA A 262 10.96 24.46 -11.49
N ASP A 263 12.15 24.66 -10.91
CA ASP A 263 13.22 25.49 -11.46
C ASP A 263 14.34 24.62 -12.03
N ALA A 264 13.96 23.80 -13.00
CA ALA A 264 14.88 22.99 -13.78
C ALA A 264 15.69 23.86 -14.76
N GLY A 265 16.85 24.34 -14.31
CA GLY A 265 17.91 24.74 -15.25
C GLY A 265 18.31 23.54 -16.13
N LEU A 266 18.83 23.82 -17.34
CA LEU A 266 19.27 22.79 -18.28
C LEU A 266 20.17 21.75 -17.59
N GLY A 267 19.67 20.52 -17.44
CA GLY A 267 20.41 19.40 -16.84
C GLY A 267 19.99 18.95 -15.44
N THR A 268 18.78 19.24 -14.93
CA THR A 268 18.33 18.63 -13.65
C THR A 268 18.10 17.12 -13.77
N THR A 269 18.89 16.37 -13.01
CA THR A 269 18.88 14.90 -12.95
C THR A 269 17.84 14.33 -11.98
N VAL A 270 16.92 15.14 -11.43
CA VAL A 270 15.99 14.71 -10.38
C VAL A 270 14.57 14.57 -10.93
N ARG A 271 14.05 13.35 -10.81
CA ARG A 271 12.84 12.88 -11.50
C ARG A 271 11.54 13.47 -10.93
N PRO A 272 10.46 13.49 -11.74
CA PRO A 272 9.10 13.49 -11.23
C PRO A 272 8.91 12.27 -10.32
N ALA A 273 8.25 12.45 -9.19
CA ALA A 273 7.87 11.36 -8.30
C ALA A 273 6.39 11.38 -7.98
N ALA A 274 5.87 10.25 -7.55
CA ALA A 274 4.51 10.08 -7.07
C ALA A 274 4.51 9.38 -5.72
N GLY A 275 3.51 9.73 -4.91
CA GLY A 275 3.13 8.97 -3.74
C GLY A 275 1.62 8.87 -3.66
N TYR A 276 1.15 7.77 -3.09
CA TYR A 276 -0.26 7.48 -2.91
C TYR A 276 -0.60 7.46 -1.42
N GLY A 277 -1.87 7.62 -1.09
CA GLY A 277 -2.31 7.56 0.29
C GLY A 277 -3.79 7.40 0.42
N THR A 278 -4.21 6.26 0.97
CA THR A 278 -5.60 6.00 1.38
C THR A 278 -5.75 6.04 2.91
N ASN A 279 -6.81 6.70 3.38
CA ASN A 279 -7.26 6.66 4.77
C ASN A 279 -8.72 7.12 4.87
N LEU A 280 -9.44 6.70 5.92
CA LEU A 280 -10.77 7.25 6.22
C LEU A 280 -10.75 8.77 6.48
N VAL A 281 -9.64 9.29 7.02
CA VAL A 281 -9.44 10.71 7.32
C VAL A 281 -8.66 11.38 6.16
N PRO A 282 -9.24 12.35 5.41
CA PRO A 282 -8.64 12.91 4.21
C PRO A 282 -7.25 13.52 4.42
N GLU A 283 -7.02 14.19 5.55
CA GLU A 283 -5.75 14.85 5.87
C GLU A 283 -4.61 13.82 6.02
N ILE A 284 -4.92 12.63 6.53
CA ILE A 284 -3.95 11.54 6.69
C ILE A 284 -3.67 10.91 5.33
N ALA A 285 -4.71 10.67 4.54
CA ALA A 285 -4.58 10.16 3.18
C ALA A 285 -3.67 11.08 2.34
N LEU A 286 -3.91 12.41 2.40
CA LEU A 286 -3.08 13.43 1.77
C LEU A 286 -1.65 13.46 2.35
N SER A 287 -1.49 13.44 3.68
CA SER A 287 -0.16 13.43 4.31
C SER A 287 0.64 12.17 3.95
N ARG A 288 -0.02 11.01 3.75
CA ARG A 288 0.61 9.79 3.24
C ARG A 288 1.06 9.97 1.80
N ALA A 289 0.20 10.45 0.90
CA ALA A 289 0.55 10.70 -0.49
C ALA A 289 1.74 11.68 -0.63
N LEU A 290 1.72 12.80 0.10
CA LEU A 290 2.81 13.78 0.12
C LEU A 290 4.12 13.19 0.65
N THR A 291 4.10 12.48 1.78
CA THR A 291 5.32 11.90 2.37
C THR A 291 5.87 10.72 1.56
N GLU A 292 5.00 9.95 0.90
CA GLU A 292 5.39 8.91 -0.04
C GLU A 292 5.98 9.48 -1.33
N ALA A 293 5.50 10.61 -1.84
CA ALA A 293 6.08 11.24 -3.03
C ALA A 293 7.54 11.65 -2.79
N ALA A 294 7.83 12.20 -1.61
CA ALA A 294 9.20 12.51 -1.19
C ALA A 294 10.06 11.24 -1.03
N GLN A 295 9.52 10.16 -0.44
CA GLN A 295 10.23 8.88 -0.30
C GLN A 295 10.49 8.20 -1.65
N SER A 296 9.54 8.27 -2.58
CA SER A 296 9.66 7.77 -3.95
C SER A 296 10.80 8.47 -4.70
N ARG A 297 10.83 9.82 -4.67
CA ARG A 297 11.95 10.62 -5.20
C ARG A 297 13.29 10.22 -4.57
N LEU A 298 13.32 10.12 -3.25
CA LEU A 298 14.56 9.81 -2.50
C LEU A 298 15.03 8.37 -2.71
N THR A 299 14.12 7.43 -3.02
CA THR A 299 14.45 6.07 -3.45
C THR A 299 15.41 6.12 -4.64
N PHE A 300 15.04 6.85 -5.70
CA PHE A 300 15.88 7.01 -6.89
C PHE A 300 17.19 7.75 -6.59
N ILE A 301 17.17 8.82 -5.80
CA ILE A 301 18.38 9.59 -5.44
C ILE A 301 19.38 8.71 -4.66
N SER A 302 18.88 7.86 -3.76
CA SER A 302 19.74 6.99 -2.93
C SER A 302 20.37 5.83 -3.70
N GLY A 303 19.79 5.45 -4.86
CA GLY A 303 20.24 4.30 -5.64
C GLY A 303 20.24 2.96 -4.88
N ALA A 304 19.48 2.87 -3.79
CA ALA A 304 19.64 1.82 -2.78
C ALA A 304 18.78 0.56 -2.99
N ARG A 305 18.07 0.46 -4.12
CA ARG A 305 17.19 -0.67 -4.47
C ARG A 305 17.76 -1.42 -5.67
N ASP A 306 17.94 -2.73 -5.49
CA ASP A 306 18.58 -3.62 -6.47
C ASP A 306 17.63 -4.03 -7.62
N ASP A 307 16.33 -3.79 -7.48
CA ASP A 307 15.28 -4.21 -8.41
C ASP A 307 14.89 -3.14 -9.46
N MET A 308 15.48 -1.95 -9.36
CA MET A 308 15.17 -0.81 -10.25
C MET A 308 16.13 -0.79 -11.44
N ARG A 309 15.64 -1.11 -12.64
CA ARG A 309 16.49 -1.30 -13.83
C ARG A 309 16.83 0.01 -14.54
N ARG A 310 17.87 0.00 -15.37
CA ARG A 310 18.36 1.20 -16.10
C ARG A 310 17.26 1.85 -16.95
N GLU A 311 16.39 1.06 -17.56
CA GLU A 311 15.30 1.55 -18.42
C GLU A 311 14.29 2.39 -17.62
N GLU A 312 14.03 2.01 -16.37
CA GLU A 312 13.22 2.80 -15.43
C GLU A 312 13.94 4.09 -15.03
N TYR A 313 15.28 4.04 -14.92
CA TYR A 313 16.07 5.25 -14.70
C TYR A 313 15.97 6.22 -15.89
N ASP A 314 16.13 5.72 -17.11
CA ASP A 314 16.17 6.56 -18.31
C ASP A 314 14.76 7.10 -18.66
N HIS A 315 13.69 6.30 -18.51
CA HIS A 315 12.30 6.70 -18.77
C HIS A 315 11.86 7.89 -17.89
N PHE A 316 12.09 7.84 -16.57
CA PHE A 316 11.68 8.93 -15.68
C PHE A 316 12.61 10.16 -15.73
N LEU A 317 13.74 10.09 -16.43
CA LEU A 317 14.59 11.26 -16.73
C LEU A 317 14.17 11.98 -18.03
N ALA A 318 13.28 11.41 -18.84
CA ALA A 318 12.84 12.03 -20.08
C ALA A 318 12.24 13.43 -19.84
N GLU A 319 12.78 14.44 -20.52
CA GLU A 319 12.34 15.84 -20.41
C GLU A 319 10.84 16.00 -20.71
N GLU A 320 10.32 15.21 -21.67
CA GLU A 320 8.90 15.16 -22.02
C GLU A 320 8.01 14.81 -20.80
N GLN A 321 8.41 13.81 -19.99
CA GLN A 321 7.67 13.43 -18.79
C GLN A 321 7.76 14.51 -17.70
N GLN A 322 8.91 15.19 -17.56
CA GLN A 322 9.03 16.33 -16.65
C GLN A 322 8.12 17.48 -17.07
N MET A 323 8.14 17.84 -18.35
CA MET A 323 7.32 18.92 -18.91
C MET A 323 5.83 18.60 -18.88
N LEU A 324 5.41 17.36 -19.16
CA LEU A 324 4.01 16.93 -19.06
C LEU A 324 3.46 17.15 -17.66
N TRP A 325 4.12 16.60 -16.63
CA TRP A 325 3.65 16.73 -15.25
C TRP A 325 3.78 18.16 -14.73
N LEU A 326 4.83 18.90 -15.11
CA LEU A 326 4.98 20.30 -14.73
C LEU A 326 3.91 21.19 -15.38
N ASN A 327 3.53 20.91 -16.63
CA ASN A 327 2.44 21.60 -17.32
C ASN A 327 1.08 21.26 -16.71
N ARG A 328 0.78 19.98 -16.42
CA ARG A 328 -0.42 19.62 -15.66
C ARG A 328 -0.45 20.41 -14.35
N ILE A 329 0.60 20.34 -13.52
CA ILE A 329 0.67 21.07 -12.24
C ILE A 329 0.52 22.60 -12.40
N ARG A 330 1.14 23.24 -13.41
CA ARG A 330 1.12 24.72 -13.55
C ARG A 330 -0.09 25.28 -14.28
N LEU A 331 -0.69 24.53 -15.22
CA LEU A 331 -1.69 25.02 -16.16
C LEU A 331 -3.06 24.34 -16.00
N GLY A 332 -3.13 23.16 -15.39
CA GLY A 332 -4.39 22.49 -15.09
C GLY A 332 -5.24 23.28 -14.10
N ALA A 333 -6.54 23.36 -14.36
CA ALA A 333 -7.48 24.05 -13.48
C ALA A 333 -7.71 23.25 -12.18
N THR A 334 -7.84 23.95 -11.06
CA THR A 334 -8.27 23.34 -9.80
C THR A 334 -9.80 23.19 -9.81
N VAL A 335 -10.30 22.00 -9.43
CA VAL A 335 -11.73 21.66 -9.57
C VAL A 335 -12.38 21.26 -8.24
N ARG A 336 -11.62 20.68 -7.29
CA ARG A 336 -12.16 20.20 -6.01
C ARG A 336 -11.63 21.00 -4.81
N ASP A 337 -12.54 21.49 -3.96
CA ASP A 337 -12.21 21.96 -2.61
C ASP A 337 -11.89 20.74 -1.72
N PHE A 338 -10.72 20.74 -1.09
CA PHE A 338 -10.29 19.67 -0.20
C PHE A 338 -11.23 19.47 1.00
N ASN A 339 -11.84 20.53 1.51
CA ASN A 339 -12.71 20.49 2.69
C ASN A 339 -14.09 19.87 2.39
N GLU A 340 -14.49 19.79 1.11
CA GLU A 340 -15.71 19.11 0.69
C GLU A 340 -15.55 17.59 0.60
N ILE A 341 -14.31 17.08 0.64
CA ILE A 341 -14.01 15.65 0.53
C ILE A 341 -14.46 14.92 1.80
N LYS A 342 -15.40 13.98 1.62
CA LYS A 342 -16.08 13.30 2.74
C LYS A 342 -15.20 12.23 3.38
N GLY A 343 -14.63 12.59 4.52
CA GLY A 343 -13.95 11.66 5.43
C GLY A 343 -14.87 10.86 6.34
N TRP A 344 -14.25 10.00 7.15
CA TRP A 344 -14.81 9.42 8.37
C TRP A 344 -13.79 9.56 9.50
N ARG A 345 -14.27 9.98 10.67
CA ARG A 345 -13.50 10.11 11.90
C ARG A 345 -14.24 9.34 12.99
N GLY A 346 -14.09 8.02 13.01
CA GLY A 346 -14.69 7.17 14.03
C GLY A 346 -14.10 7.45 15.41
N GLN A 347 -14.55 6.73 16.43
CA GLN A 347 -14.06 6.89 17.81
C GLN A 347 -13.13 5.74 18.27
N SER A 348 -13.13 4.61 17.57
CA SER A 348 -12.30 3.44 17.90
C SER A 348 -11.84 2.71 16.63
N LEU A 349 -10.75 1.95 16.75
CA LEU A 349 -10.24 1.10 15.66
C LEU A 349 -11.30 0.09 15.17
N ARG A 350 -12.16 -0.41 16.06
CA ARG A 350 -13.27 -1.30 15.69
C ARG A 350 -14.29 -0.58 14.80
N GLY A 351 -14.63 0.67 15.11
CA GLY A 351 -15.50 1.50 14.29
C GLY A 351 -14.89 1.79 12.91
N ASP A 352 -13.60 2.09 12.87
CA ASP A 352 -12.88 2.38 11.62
C ASP A 352 -12.80 1.13 10.71
N LEU A 353 -12.55 -0.07 11.26
CA LEU A 353 -12.62 -1.32 10.50
C LEU A 353 -14.06 -1.64 10.03
N GLY A 354 -15.06 -1.34 10.87
CA GLY A 354 -16.47 -1.49 10.51
C GLY A 354 -16.87 -0.61 9.32
N GLU A 355 -16.44 0.65 9.31
CA GLU A 355 -16.68 1.60 8.22
C GLU A 355 -16.03 1.15 6.90
N LEU A 356 -14.75 0.73 6.93
CA LEU A 356 -14.07 0.21 5.74
C LEU A 356 -14.80 -1.00 5.14
N ARG A 357 -15.26 -1.92 5.99
CA ARG A 357 -16.07 -3.07 5.55
C ARG A 357 -17.41 -2.64 4.96
N GLN A 358 -18.12 -1.73 5.62
CA GLN A 358 -19.42 -1.27 5.14
C GLN A 358 -19.30 -0.58 3.77
N ARG A 359 -18.25 0.20 3.55
CA ARG A 359 -17.94 0.83 2.25
C ARG A 359 -17.70 -0.19 1.14
N LEU A 360 -16.98 -1.28 1.40
CA LEU A 360 -16.82 -2.38 0.46
C LEU A 360 -18.14 -3.12 0.19
N THR A 361 -18.92 -3.40 1.24
CA THR A 361 -20.24 -4.05 1.10
C THR A 361 -21.21 -3.21 0.26
N ASN A 362 -21.17 -1.88 0.39
CA ASN A 362 -22.00 -0.96 -0.39
C ASN A 362 -21.73 -1.04 -1.91
N VAL A 363 -20.55 -1.48 -2.34
CA VAL A 363 -20.18 -1.69 -3.76
C VAL A 363 -20.24 -3.16 -4.17
N GLY A 364 -20.86 -4.02 -3.36
CA GLY A 364 -21.03 -5.46 -3.63
C GLY A 364 -19.81 -6.33 -3.34
N ILE A 365 -18.84 -5.82 -2.57
CA ILE A 365 -17.64 -6.57 -2.17
C ILE A 365 -17.81 -7.02 -0.71
N GLU A 366 -18.11 -8.30 -0.54
CA GLU A 366 -18.42 -8.87 0.77
C GLU A 366 -17.21 -9.54 1.45
N ASP A 367 -16.35 -10.19 0.68
CA ASP A 367 -15.25 -11.00 1.21
C ASP A 367 -14.00 -10.15 1.43
N VAL A 368 -13.48 -10.18 2.66
CA VAL A 368 -12.17 -9.61 3.02
C VAL A 368 -11.41 -10.67 3.78
N VAL A 369 -10.43 -11.30 3.15
CA VAL A 369 -9.66 -12.40 3.71
C VAL A 369 -8.42 -11.85 4.41
N VAL A 370 -8.26 -12.19 5.68
CA VAL A 370 -7.07 -11.86 6.48
C VAL A 370 -6.33 -13.14 6.82
N VAL A 371 -5.10 -13.29 6.35
CA VAL A 371 -4.18 -14.34 6.79
C VAL A 371 -3.27 -13.75 7.88
N ASP A 372 -3.34 -14.31 9.08
CA ASP A 372 -2.46 -13.92 10.18
C ASP A 372 -1.06 -14.53 9.97
N LEU A 373 -0.06 -13.68 9.75
CA LEU A 373 1.35 -14.06 9.59
C LEU A 373 2.13 -13.92 10.90
N THR A 374 1.45 -13.56 11.99
CA THR A 374 2.04 -13.33 13.32
C THR A 374 2.65 -14.60 13.88
N ARG A 375 3.93 -14.51 14.24
CA ARG A 375 4.61 -15.53 15.04
C ARG A 375 4.41 -15.25 16.53
N ALA A 376 3.77 -16.18 17.23
CA ALA A 376 3.45 -16.04 18.65
C ALA A 376 4.71 -15.87 19.51
N GLU A 377 5.84 -16.47 19.11
CA GLU A 377 7.14 -16.33 19.77
C GLU A 377 7.82 -14.95 19.56
N ILE A 378 7.33 -14.16 18.61
CA ILE A 378 7.83 -12.80 18.29
C ILE A 378 6.88 -11.72 18.84
N GLY A 379 5.56 -11.97 18.80
CA GLY A 379 4.55 -11.07 19.36
C GLY A 379 4.32 -9.77 18.59
N ILE A 380 4.80 -9.65 17.35
CA ILE A 380 4.52 -8.51 16.46
C ILE A 380 3.40 -8.90 15.47
N PRO A 381 2.22 -8.25 15.53
CA PRO A 381 1.14 -8.53 14.58
C PRO A 381 1.51 -8.19 13.14
N VAL A 382 1.44 -9.18 12.25
CA VAL A 382 1.59 -9.03 10.79
C VAL A 382 0.48 -9.81 10.10
N VAL A 383 -0.15 -9.21 9.09
CA VAL A 383 -1.22 -9.84 8.32
C VAL A 383 -1.02 -9.65 6.82
N ARG A 384 -1.58 -10.57 6.02
CA ARG A 384 -1.92 -10.31 4.63
C ARG A 384 -3.43 -10.07 4.54
N VAL A 385 -3.84 -8.97 3.92
CA VAL A 385 -5.23 -8.72 3.52
C VAL A 385 -5.37 -8.98 2.03
N VAL A 386 -6.35 -9.78 1.63
CA VAL A 386 -6.76 -10.01 0.23
C VAL A 386 -8.25 -9.75 0.13
N VAL A 387 -8.65 -8.93 -0.85
CA VAL A 387 -10.05 -8.59 -1.10
C VAL A 387 -10.41 -9.06 -2.52
N PRO A 388 -11.04 -10.23 -2.67
CA PRO A 388 -11.47 -10.71 -3.99
C PRO A 388 -12.39 -9.68 -4.66
N GLY A 389 -12.12 -9.42 -5.94
CA GLY A 389 -12.88 -8.48 -6.76
C GLY A 389 -12.33 -7.05 -6.81
N LEU A 390 -11.36 -6.67 -5.97
CA LEU A 390 -10.59 -5.42 -6.13
C LEU A 390 -9.46 -5.57 -7.16
N GLU A 391 -9.12 -4.48 -7.85
CA GLU A 391 -8.00 -4.48 -8.81
C GLU A 391 -6.63 -4.59 -8.12
N GLY A 392 -5.64 -5.07 -8.88
CA GLY A 392 -4.28 -5.31 -8.42
C GLY A 392 -3.33 -4.13 -8.57
N VAL A 393 -2.04 -4.44 -8.74
CA VAL A 393 -0.99 -3.46 -8.99
C VAL A 393 -0.81 -3.31 -10.50
N ASP A 394 -1.30 -2.18 -11.03
CA ASP A 394 -1.25 -1.80 -12.46
C ASP A 394 0.13 -1.35 -12.98
N ALA A 395 1.16 -1.37 -12.13
CA ALA A 395 2.48 -0.82 -12.45
C ALA A 395 3.25 -1.63 -13.51
N THR A 396 2.79 -2.81 -13.88
CA THR A 396 3.39 -3.68 -14.90
C THR A 396 2.51 -3.72 -16.15
N SER A 397 3.12 -3.66 -17.33
CA SER A 397 2.44 -3.86 -18.63
C SER A 397 1.86 -5.26 -18.84
N GLN A 398 1.99 -6.12 -17.83
CA GLN A 398 1.50 -7.49 -17.78
C GLN A 398 0.28 -7.63 -16.86
N TYR A 399 -0.26 -6.57 -16.24
CA TYR A 399 -1.47 -6.70 -15.43
C TYR A 399 -2.71 -6.97 -16.30
N SER A 400 -3.56 -7.91 -15.88
CA SER A 400 -4.85 -8.19 -16.51
C SER A 400 -5.97 -7.55 -15.68
N LEU A 401 -6.73 -6.63 -16.30
CA LEU A 401 -7.81 -5.91 -15.61
C LEU A 401 -8.88 -6.89 -15.08
N GLY A 402 -9.22 -6.74 -13.81
CA GLY A 402 -10.32 -7.43 -13.15
C GLY A 402 -11.70 -6.87 -13.55
N ALA A 403 -12.74 -7.31 -12.85
CA ALA A 403 -14.10 -6.95 -13.20
C ALA A 403 -14.42 -5.46 -12.98
N ARG A 404 -13.72 -4.76 -12.07
CA ARG A 404 -13.92 -3.32 -11.81
C ARG A 404 -13.21 -2.49 -12.88
N GLY A 405 -11.96 -2.85 -13.19
CA GLY A 405 -11.14 -2.23 -14.23
C GLY A 405 -11.76 -2.40 -15.62
N ARG A 406 -12.23 -3.61 -15.98
CA ARG A 406 -12.94 -3.83 -17.25
C ARG A 406 -14.21 -2.97 -17.37
N ARG A 407 -14.98 -2.78 -16.30
CA ARG A 407 -16.14 -1.86 -16.30
C ARG A 407 -15.71 -0.39 -16.45
N ALA A 408 -14.69 0.06 -15.72
CA ALA A 408 -14.18 1.43 -15.83
C ALA A 408 -13.62 1.75 -17.23
N ALA A 409 -13.00 0.76 -17.90
CA ALA A 409 -12.51 0.86 -19.27
C ALA A 409 -13.58 0.67 -20.36
N GLY A 410 -14.85 0.39 -20.02
CA GLY A 410 -15.92 0.14 -20.99
C GLY A 410 -15.80 -1.19 -21.75
N LEU A 411 -15.13 -2.19 -21.16
CA LEU A 411 -14.83 -3.51 -21.74
C LEU A 411 -15.74 -4.65 -21.23
N ALA A 412 -16.81 -4.33 -20.49
CA ALA A 412 -17.65 -5.29 -19.76
C ALA A 412 -19.15 -5.04 -20.00
#